data_AF-A0A1G8SH41-F1
#
_entry.id   AF-A0A1G8SH41-F1
#
_cell.length_a   1.000
_cell.length_b   1.000
_cell.length_c   1.000
_cell.angle_alpha   90.00
_cell.angle_beta   90.00
_cell.angle_gamma   90.00
#
_symmetry.space_group_name_H-M   'P 1'
#
loop_
_entity.id
_entity.type
_entity.pdbx_description
1 polymer ?
#
loop_
_entity_poly.entity_id
_entity_poly.type
_entity_poly.pdbx_seq_one_letter_code
_entity_poly.pdbx_strand_id
1 'polypeptide(L)' 'MTKKTLCFPNGYQTTSSQISRVKIHADWSVFPLRVLIEVFEGEHKTFMGYVDLRKIPLNDDIR' A
#
# COMPACT_ATOMS: atom_id res chain seq x y z
N MET A 1 -24.07 0.33 2.72
CA MET A 1 -22.73 0.65 3.26
C MET A 1 -21.77 0.82 2.08
N THR A 2 -21.03 1.93 2.02
CA THR A 2 -20.10 2.24 0.92
C THR A 2 -18.76 1.56 1.18
N LYS A 3 -18.28 0.72 0.26
CA LYS A 3 -16.96 0.09 0.36
C LYS A 3 -15.87 1.13 0.08
N LYS A 4 -14.78 1.13 0.86
CA LYS A 4 -13.58 1.93 0.58
C LYS A 4 -12.63 1.09 -0.27
N THR A 5 -12.07 1.68 -1.31
CA THR A 5 -11.05 1.04 -2.15
C THR A 5 -9.73 1.75 -1.92
N LEU A 6 -8.70 0.99 -1.57
CA LEU A 6 -7.34 1.46 -1.46
C LEU A 6 -6.59 1.03 -2.71
N CYS A 7 -6.16 2.02 -3.50
CA CYS A 7 -5.46 1.81 -4.76
C CYS A 7 -4.00 2.21 -4.60
N PHE A 8 -3.09 1.32 -4.99
CA PHE A 8 -1.67 1.58 -5.01
C PHE A 8 -1.22 1.81 -6.45
N PRO A 9 -0.23 2.69 -6.69
CA PRO A 9 0.13 3.10 -8.05
C PRO A 9 0.69 1.95 -8.91
N ASN A 10 1.17 0.87 -8.29
CA ASN A 10 1.63 -0.33 -8.97
C ASN A 10 0.50 -1.27 -9.47
N GLY A 11 -0.76 -0.84 -9.38
CA GLY A 11 -1.94 -1.61 -9.78
C GLY A 11 -2.49 -2.53 -8.69
N TYR A 12 -1.88 -2.58 -7.51
CA TYR A 12 -2.45 -3.30 -6.38
C TYR A 12 -3.67 -2.56 -5.83
N GLN A 13 -4.76 -3.28 -5.55
CA GLN A 13 -5.99 -2.72 -5.01
C GLN A 13 -6.56 -3.63 -3.92
N THR A 14 -7.04 -3.04 -2.84
CA THR A 14 -7.85 -3.73 -1.84
C THR A 14 -9.15 -2.97 -1.61
N THR A 15 -10.25 -3.69 -1.47
CA THR A 15 -11.57 -3.10 -1.25
C THR A 15 -12.15 -3.66 0.04
N SER A 16 -12.49 -2.77 0.97
CA SER A 16 -13.13 -3.15 2.22
C SER A 16 -14.02 -2.03 2.76
N SER A 17 -15.12 -2.40 3.40
CA SER A 17 -16.00 -1.47 4.11
C SER A 17 -15.44 -0.96 5.43
N GLN A 18 -14.36 -1.55 5.95
CA GLN A 18 -13.89 -1.34 7.32
C GLN A 18 -12.40 -1.04 7.46
N ILE A 19 -11.73 -0.58 6.39
CA ILE A 19 -10.31 -0.19 6.45
C ILE A 19 -10.12 0.86 7.55
N SER A 20 -9.42 0.47 8.62
CA SER A 20 -9.18 1.29 9.81
C SER A 20 -7.75 1.84 9.85
N ARG A 21 -6.78 1.05 9.36
CA ARG A 21 -5.35 1.39 9.44
C ARG A 21 -4.57 0.77 8.28
N VAL A 22 -3.58 1.50 7.78
CA VAL A 22 -2.57 1.01 6.83
C VAL A 22 -1.19 1.24 7.45
N LYS A 23 -0.34 0.21 7.46
CA LYS A 23 1.06 0.33 7.87
C LYS A 23 1.96 0.11 6.66
N ILE A 24 3.03 0.89 6.55
CA ILE A 24 4.01 0.82 5.47
C ILE A 24 5.38 0.65 6.09
N HIS A 25 6.10 -0.39 5.67
CA HIS A 25 7.43 -0.72 6.16
C HIS A 25 8.41 -0.68 4.98
N ALA A 26 9.52 0.04 5.14
CA ALA A 26 10.61 -0.01 4.17
C ALA A 26 11.21 -1.44 4.13
N ASP A 27 11.37 -2.00 2.93
CA ASP A 27 12.11 -3.24 2.73
C ASP A 27 13.60 -2.90 2.63
N TRP A 28 14.34 -3.12 3.71
CA TRP A 28 15.79 -2.87 3.79
C TRP A 28 16.62 -4.02 3.18
N SER A 29 15.98 -4.99 2.52
CA SER A 29 16.66 -6.09 1.83
C SER A 29 17.27 -5.67 0.48
N VAL A 30 17.83 -6.64 -0.27
CA VAL A 30 18.56 -6.49 -1.56
C VAL A 30 17.82 -5.66 -2.63
N PHE A 31 16.52 -5.43 -2.46
CA PHE A 31 15.70 -4.62 -3.35
C PHE A 31 15.22 -3.34 -2.64
N PRO A 32 16.05 -2.29 -2.57
CA PRO A 32 15.80 -1.07 -1.78
C PRO A 32 14.60 -0.23 -2.24
N LEU A 33 13.90 -0.66 -3.30
CA LEU A 33 12.78 0.05 -3.91
C LEU A 33 11.46 -0.71 -3.74
N ARG A 34 11.31 -1.44 -2.64
CA ARG A 34 10.04 -2.07 -2.26
C ARG A 34 9.63 -1.65 -0.85
N VAL A 35 8.33 -1.63 -0.61
CA VAL A 35 7.76 -1.44 0.73
C VAL A 35 6.76 -2.56 1.00
N LEU A 36 6.74 -3.08 2.23
CA LEU A 36 5.71 -3.98 2.69
C LEU A 36 4.53 -3.14 3.19
N ILE A 37 3.34 -3.45 2.72
CA ILE A 37 2.11 -2.78 3.13
C ILE A 37 1.21 -3.77 3.84
N GLU A 38 0.68 -3.34 4.98
CA GLU A 38 -0.32 -4.08 5.75
C GLU A 38 -1.59 -3.24 5.88
N VAL A 39 -2.75 -3.86 5.66
CA VAL A 39 -4.07 -3.21 5.79
C VAL A 39 -4.86 -3.93 6.87
N PHE A 40 -5.51 -3.14 7.73
CA PHE A 40 -6.23 -3.63 8.89
C PHE A 40 -7.70 -3.21 8.86
N GLU A 41 -8.54 -4.09 9.41
CA GLU A 41 -9.94 -3.85 9.78
C GLU A 41 -10.07 -4.03 11.30
N GLY A 42 -10.20 -2.92 12.02
CA GLY A 42 -9.99 -2.92 13.47
C GLY A 42 -8.57 -3.36 13.82
N GLU A 43 -8.45 -4.42 14.62
CA GLU A 43 -7.16 -5.05 14.98
C GLU A 43 -6.76 -6.21 14.06
N HIS A 44 -7.63 -6.63 13.13
CA HIS A 44 -7.35 -7.74 12.23
C HIS A 44 -6.59 -7.27 11.00
N LYS A 45 -5.46 -7.91 10.70
CA LYS A 45 -4.74 -7.71 9.43
C LYS A 45 -5.49 -8.45 8.32
N THR A 46 -6.05 -7.71 7.36
CA THR A 46 -6.83 -8.27 6.26
C THR A 46 -6.04 -8.36 4.96
N PHE A 47 -4.95 -7.61 4.85
CA PHE A 47 -4.03 -7.73 3.73
C PHE A 47 -2.58 -7.47 4.13
N MET A 48 -1.66 -8.14 3.42
CA MET A 48 -0.22 -7.93 3.49
C MET A 48 0.39 -8.18 2.11
N GLY A 49 1.19 -7.23 1.58
CA GLY A 49 1.88 -7.43 0.32
C GLY A 49 2.92 -6.36 0.01
N TYR A 50 3.83 -6.68 -0.90
CA TYR A 50 4.91 -5.78 -1.32
C TYR A 50 4.47 -4.89 -2.47
N VAL A 51 4.80 -3.60 -2.36
CA VAL A 51 4.65 -2.59 -3.42
C VAL A 51 6.03 -2.21 -3.93
N ASP A 52 6.20 -2.33 -5.26
CA ASP A 52 7.41 -1.90 -5.96
C ASP A 52 7.31 -0.40 -6.27
N LEU A 53 8.19 0.38 -5.64
CA LEU A 53 8.23 1.83 -5.76
C LEU A 53 8.62 2.29 -7.17
N ARG A 54 9.31 1.46 -7.97
CA ARG A 54 9.69 1.80 -9.36
C ARG A 54 8.50 1.91 -10.30
N LYS A 55 7.37 1.30 -9.93
CA LYS A 55 6.12 1.35 -10.70
C LYS A 55 5.25 2.54 -10.33
N ILE A 56 5.63 3.31 -9.32
CA ILE A 56 4.94 4.54 -8.96
C ILE A 56 5.43 5.62 -9.95
N PRO A 57 4.52 6.25 -10.72
CA PRO A 57 4.91 7.34 -11.60
C PRO A 57 5.52 8.45 -10.75
N LEU A 58 6.76 8.82 -11.06
CA LEU A 58 7.38 10.01 -10.52
C LEU A 58 6.78 11.19 -11.29
N ASN A 59 6.12 12.11 -10.60
CA ASN A 59 5.80 13.40 -11.19
C ASN A 59 7.04 14.29 -10.98
N ASP A 60 7.61 14.82 -12.05
CA ASP A 60 8.76 15.75 -11.98
C ASP A 60 8.34 17.15 -11.46
N ASP A 61 7.44 17.21 -10.48
CA ASP A 61 7.05 18.45 -9.79
C ASP A 61 7.91 18.63 -8.53
N ILE A 62 9.20 18.89 -8.73
CA ILE A 62 10.05 19.55 -7.73
C ILE A 62 10.49 20.87 -8.35
N ARG A 63 9.80 21.96 -7.97
CA ARG A 63 10.30 23.32 -8.18
C ARG A 63 11.31 23.69 -7.09
#